data_AF-A0A8S3DMQ1-F1
#
_entry.id   AF-A0A8S3DMQ1-F1
#
_cell.length_a   1.000
_cell.length_b   1.000
_cell.length_c   1.000
_cell.angle_alpha   90.00
_cell.angle_beta   90.00
_cell.angle_gamma   90.00
#
_symmetry.space_group_name_H-M   'P 1'
#
loop_
_entity.id
_entity.type
_entity.pdbx_description
1 polymer ?
#
loop_
_entity_poly.entity_id
_entity_poly.type
_entity_poly.pdbx_seq_one_letter_code
_entity_poly.pdbx_strand_id
1 'polypeptide(L)' 'AKEGTKFPIKWTAPEAALYNRFTIKSDVWSYGILLTELVTYGRTPYPGMTNAE' A
#
# COMPACT_ATOMS: atom_id res chain seq x y z
N ALA A 1 4.71 16.69 -2.81
CA ALA A 1 5.38 15.56 -2.12
C ALA A 1 6.75 15.37 -2.76
N LYS A 2 7.82 15.21 -1.98
CA LYS A 2 9.19 15.13 -2.51
C LYS A 2 9.35 13.90 -3.42
N GLU A 3 9.74 14.12 -4.68
CA GLU A 3 10.37 13.11 -5.53
C GLU A 3 11.58 12.53 -4.78
N GLY A 4 11.52 11.25 -4.39
CA GLY A 4 12.62 10.56 -3.72
C GLY A 4 12.27 9.88 -2.38
N THR A 5 11.08 10.10 -1.82
CA THR A 5 10.56 9.22 -0.77
C THR A 5 9.81 8.05 -1.42
N LYS A 6 10.28 6.81 -1.18
CA LYS A 6 9.57 5.58 -1.57
C LYS A 6 8.14 5.64 -1.05
N PHE A 7 7.20 5.99 -1.91
CA PHE A 7 5.80 6.01 -1.57
C PHE A 7 5.35 4.56 -1.38
N PRO A 8 4.65 4.20 -0.29
CA PRO A 8 4.32 2.81 0.02
C PRO A 8 3.15 2.30 -0.85
N ILE A 9 3.32 2.29 -2.18
CA ILE A 9 2.29 1.97 -3.18
C ILE A 9 1.57 0.66 -2.85
N LYS A 10 2.30 -0.36 -2.37
CA LYS A 10 1.72 -1.67 -2.05
C LYS A 10 0.73 -1.66 -0.88
N TRP A 11 0.81 -0.65 -0.02
CA TRP A 11 -0.08 -0.44 1.12
C TRP A 11 -1.10 0.67 0.86
N THR A 12 -0.95 1.45 -0.22
CA THR A 12 -1.85 2.56 -0.51
C THR A 12 -3.05 2.08 -1.32
N ALA A 13 -4.25 2.48 -0.87
CA ALA A 13 -5.49 2.24 -1.61
C ALA A 13 -5.46 2.90 -3.00
N PRO A 14 -6.10 2.32 -4.03
CA PRO A 14 -6.07 2.85 -5.39
C PRO A 14 -6.56 4.30 -5.47
N GLU A 15 -7.57 4.68 -4.69
CA GLU A 15 -8.07 6.05 -4.65
C GLU A 15 -7.09 7.05 -4.01
N ALA A 16 -6.31 6.59 -3.03
CA ALA A 16 -5.26 7.38 -2.41
C ALA A 16 -4.01 7.47 -3.30
N ALA A 17 -3.69 6.40 -4.04
CA ALA A 17 -2.55 6.35 -4.95
C ALA A 17 -2.77 7.18 -6.23
N LEU A 18 -3.96 7.09 -6.84
CA LEU A 18 -4.26 7.72 -8.13
C LEU A 18 -4.81 9.15 -8.00
N TYR A 19 -5.64 9.39 -6.97
CA TYR A 19 -6.37 10.66 -6.84
C TYR A 19 -5.99 11.44 -5.58
N ASN A 20 -4.96 10.99 -4.83
CA ASN A 20 -4.57 11.58 -3.55
C ASN A 20 -5.76 11.74 -2.57
N ARG A 21 -6.77 10.86 -2.67
CA ARG A 21 -7.98 10.92 -1.85
C ARG A 21 -7.85 9.98 -0.66
N PHE A 22 -7.46 10.53 0.48
CA PHE A 22 -7.36 9.79 1.74
C PHE A 22 -8.70 9.78 2.46
N THR A 23 -9.23 8.58 2.70
CA THR A 23 -10.49 8.38 3.43
C THR A 23 -10.35 7.23 4.42
N ILE A 24 -11.32 7.07 5.31
CA ILE A 24 -11.41 5.91 6.21
C ILE A 24 -11.38 4.58 5.43
N LYS A 25 -11.92 4.55 4.20
CA LYS A 25 -11.87 3.33 3.36
C LYS A 25 -10.47 3.02 2.87
N SER A 26 -9.66 4.06 2.62
CA SER A 26 -8.26 3.94 2.27
C SER A 26 -7.43 3.41 3.46
N ASP A 27 -7.80 3.79 4.69
CA ASP A 27 -7.19 3.23 5.91
C ASP A 27 -7.56 1.76 6.10
N VAL A 28 -8.82 1.38 5.83
CA VAL A 28 -9.28 -0.01 5.86
C VAL A 28 -8.52 -0.88 4.85
N TRP A 29 -8.21 -0.35 3.67
CA TRP A 29 -7.35 -1.03 2.68
C TRP A 29 -5.97 -1.33 3.26
N SER A 30 -5.28 -0.31 3.78
CA SER A 30 -3.95 -0.45 4.39
C SER A 30 -3.96 -1.47 5.54
N TYR A 31 -5.04 -1.50 6.34
CA TYR A 31 -5.23 -2.49 7.39
C TYR A 31 -5.37 -3.93 6.86
N GLY A 32 -6.05 -4.12 5.73
CA GLY A 32 -6.14 -5.44 5.08
C GLY A 32 -4.77 -5.98 4.62
N ILE A 33 -3.90 -5.08 4.13
CA ILE A 33 -2.51 -5.45 3.80
C ILE A 33 -1.74 -5.81 5.06
N LEU A 34 -1.90 -5.07 6.16
CA LEU A 34 -1.28 -5.40 7.45
C LEU A 34 -1.72 -6.77 7.98
N LEU A 35 -3.01 -7.13 7.85
CA LEU A 35 -3.48 -8.48 8.20
C LEU A 35 -2.82 -9.56 7.35
N THR A 36 -2.60 -9.28 6.06
CA THR A 36 -1.88 -10.18 5.15
C THR A 36 -0.42 -10.36 5.57
N GLU A 37 0.25 -9.27 5.97
CA GLU A 37 1.61 -9.33 6.53
C GLU A 37 1.65 -10.16 7.81
N LEU A 38 0.65 -10.01 8.68
CA LEU A 38 0.55 -10.76 9.94
C LEU A 38 0.45 -12.28 9.68
N VAL A 39 -0.45 -12.72 8.79
CA VAL A 39 -0.65 -14.15 8.48
C VAL A 39 0.50 -14.75 7.67
N THR A 40 1.26 -13.92 6.94
CA THR A 40 2.42 -14.37 6.16
C THR A 40 3.75 -14.20 6.90
N TYR A 41 3.72 -13.90 8.20
CA TYR A 41 4.89 -13.70 9.05
C TYR A 41 5.83 -12.61 8.54
N GLY A 42 5.27 -11.48 8.11
CA GLY A 42 6.01 -10.31 7.64
C GLY A 42 6.56 -10.43 6.23
N ARG A 43 6.00 -11.32 5.38
CA ARG A 43 6.36 -11.33 3.96
C ARG A 43 5.85 -10.07 3.28
N THR A 44 6.68 -9.53 2.40
CA THR A 44 6.32 -8.38 1.57
C THR A 44 5.07 -8.68 0.75
N PRO A 45 4.04 -7.82 0.79
CA PRO A 45 2.86 -7.99 -0.03
C PRO A 45 3.22 -7.99 -1.52
N TYR A 46 2.51 -8.83 -2.29
CA TYR A 46 2.70 -9.04 -3.72
C TYR A 46 4.16 -9.44 -4.09
N PRO A 47 4.61 -10.64 -3.68
CA PRO A 47 5.93 -11.13 -4.05
C PRO A 47 6.04 -11.31 -5.57
N GLY A 48 7.12 -10.84 -6.18
CA GLY A 48 7.36 -10.94 -7.63
C GLY A 48 6.73 -9.82 -8.48
N MET A 49 5.89 -8.96 -7.90
CA MET A 49 5.42 -7.74 -8.56
C MET A 49 6.36 -6.57 -8.23
N THR A 50 6.99 -6.02 -9.26
CA THR A 50 7.66 -4.72 -9.19
C THR A 50 6.60 -3.63 -9.15
N ASN A 51 6.84 -2.60 -8.34
CA ASN A 51 6.06 -1.38 -8.43
C ASN A 51 6.21 -0.87 -9.87
N ALA A 52 5.11 -0.46 -10.51
CA ALA A 52 5.20 0.33 -11.73
C ALA A 52 5.71 1.72 -11.31
N GLU A 53 7.03 1.84 -11.17
CA GLU A 53 7.73 3.14 -11.14
C GLU A 53 7.75 3.75 -12.55
#